data_AF-A0A5K1BVM6-F1
#
_entry.id   AF-A0A5K1BVM6-F1
#
_cell.length_a   1.000
_cell.length_b   1.000
_cell.length_c   1.000
_cell.angle_alpha   90.00
_cell.angle_beta   90.00
_cell.angle_gamma   90.00
#
_symmetry.space_group_name_H-M   'P 1'
#
loop_
_entity.id
_entity.type
_entity.pdbx_description
1 polymer ?
#
loop_
_entity_poly.entity_id
_entity_poly.type
_entity_poly.pdbx_seq_one_letter_code
_entity_poly.pdbx_strand_id
1 'polypeptide(L)'
;VYQQSIAAVCNLDWPKGKMLIQILDDSDDPTTQFLIKEDVEKWQHNGANIIYRHRVLREGYKAGNLKSAMNCSYVNDYEFVAIFDADFQPFPDFLKRTMPYFK
;
A
#
# COMPACT_ATOMS: atom_id res chain seq x y z
N VAL A 1 1.41 15.27 0.07
CA VAL A 1 2.05 14.33 -0.87
C VAL A 1 1.53 12.91 -0.67
N TYR A 2 1.70 12.29 0.51
CA TYR A 2 1.26 10.91 0.75
C TYR A 2 -0.23 10.64 0.46
N GLN A 3 -1.14 11.56 0.79
CA GLN A 3 -2.59 11.42 0.53
C GLN A 3 -2.88 11.23 -0.97
N GLN A 4 -2.15 11.95 -1.84
CA GLN A 4 -2.31 11.83 -3.29
C GLN A 4 -1.84 10.46 -3.78
N SER A 5 -0.76 9.92 -3.20
CA SER A 5 -0.25 8.59 -3.51
C SER A 5 -1.20 7.48 -3.06
N ILE A 6 -1.76 7.58 -1.84
CA ILE A 6 -2.79 6.64 -1.35
C ILE A 6 -4.00 6.68 -2.28
N ALA A 7 -4.50 7.88 -2.60
CA ALA A 7 -5.62 8.04 -3.51
C ALA A 7 -5.33 7.46 -4.91
N ALA A 8 -4.12 7.65 -5.45
CA ALA A 8 -3.74 7.10 -6.74
C ALA A 8 -3.77 5.57 -6.75
N VAL A 9 -3.20 4.93 -5.71
CA VAL A 9 -3.20 3.46 -5.59
C VAL A 9 -4.61 2.91 -5.35
N CYS A 10 -5.43 3.58 -4.53
CA CYS A 10 -6.83 3.19 -4.29
C CYS A 10 -7.73 3.31 -5.53
N ASN A 11 -7.36 4.17 -6.49
CA ASN A 11 -8.08 4.37 -7.75
C ASN A 11 -7.47 3.62 -8.94
N LEU A 12 -6.53 2.70 -8.71
CA LEU A 12 -6.06 1.81 -9.78
C LEU A 12 -7.24 1.06 -10.39
N ASP A 13 -7.29 1.03 -11.72
CA ASP A 13 -8.30 0.35 -12.52
C ASP A 13 -8.00 -1.15 -12.52
N TRP A 14 -8.28 -1.78 -11.38
CA TRP A 14 -8.12 -3.20 -11.13
C TRP A 14 -9.25 -3.69 -10.23
N PRO A 15 -9.73 -4.95 -10.37
CA PRO A 15 -10.78 -5.46 -9.51
C PRO A 15 -10.40 -5.34 -8.03
N LYS A 16 -11.16 -4.54 -7.26
CA LYS A 16 -10.84 -4.25 -5.84
C LYS A 16 -10.69 -5.51 -4.99
N GLY A 17 -11.49 -6.54 -5.24
CA GLY A 17 -11.40 -7.83 -4.54
C GLY A 17 -10.20 -8.71 -4.94
N LYS A 18 -9.38 -8.28 -5.92
CA LYS A 18 -8.17 -8.96 -6.37
C LYS A 18 -6.90 -8.15 -6.05
N MET A 19 -7.00 -7.17 -5.17
CA MET A 19 -5.88 -6.33 -4.76
C MET A 19 -5.94 -6.10 -3.26
N LEU A 20 -4.77 -6.10 -2.62
CA LEU A 20 -4.56 -5.62 -1.27
C LEU A 20 -3.55 -4.49 -1.32
N ILE A 21 -3.89 -3.35 -0.73
CA ILE A 21 -3.01 -2.19 -0.61
C ILE A 21 -2.43 -2.17 0.81
N GLN A 22 -1.11 -2.11 0.93
CA GLN A 22 -0.44 -1.97 2.22
C GLN A 22 0.24 -0.61 2.30
N ILE A 23 -0.15 0.20 3.29
CA ILE A 23 0.54 1.43 3.64
C ILE A 23 1.55 1.10 4.72
N LEU A 24 2.83 1.13 4.35
CA LEU A 24 3.95 0.82 5.22
C LEU A 24 4.55 2.12 5.73
N ASP A 25 4.10 2.56 6.91
CA ASP A 25 4.57 3.80 7.53
C ASP A 25 5.76 3.54 8.45
N ASP A 26 6.81 4.33 8.26
CA ASP A 26 8.05 4.32 9.04
C ASP A 26 8.27 5.68 9.73
N SER A 27 7.21 6.51 9.84
CA SER A 27 7.25 7.81 10.50
C SER A 27 7.23 7.67 12.03
N ASP A 28 8.01 8.51 12.72
CA ASP A 28 8.02 8.58 14.19
C ASP A 28 7.11 9.70 14.72
N ASP A 29 6.44 10.43 13.81
CA ASP A 29 5.57 11.56 14.14
C ASP A 29 4.12 11.09 14.40
N PRO A 30 3.60 11.22 15.62
CA PRO A 30 2.26 10.72 15.97
C PRO A 30 1.14 11.38 15.16
N THR A 31 1.32 12.65 14.76
CA THR A 31 0.33 13.36 13.95
C THR A 31 0.25 12.76 12.55
N THR A 32 1.40 12.49 11.92
CA THR A 32 1.49 11.81 10.62
C THR A 32 0.86 10.42 10.68
N GLN A 33 1.21 9.62 11.70
CA GLN A 33 0.62 8.28 11.89
C GLN A 33 -0.90 8.33 12.02
N PHE A 34 -1.43 9.28 12.79
CA PHE A 34 -2.87 9.48 12.97
C PHE A 34 -3.56 9.82 11.64
N LEU A 35 -3.01 10.77 10.88
CA LEU A 35 -3.59 11.22 9.62
C LEU A 35 -3.55 10.12 8.53
N ILE A 36 -2.50 9.31 8.48
CA ILE A 36 -2.43 8.18 7.55
C ILE A 36 -3.49 7.14 7.92
N LYS A 37 -3.62 6.83 9.21
CA LYS A 37 -4.62 5.87 9.69
C LYS A 37 -6.05 6.32 9.37
N GLU A 38 -6.36 7.60 9.57
CA GLU A 38 -7.66 8.18 9.24
C GLU A 38 -7.96 8.07 7.73
N ASP A 39 -6.96 8.32 6.87
CA ASP A 39 -7.11 8.21 5.42
C ASP A 39 -7.33 6.75 4.97
N VAL A 40 -6.59 5.81 5.56
CA VAL A 40 -6.78 4.38 5.34
C VAL A 40 -8.20 3.95 5.74
N GLU A 41 -8.68 4.37 6.91
CA GLU A 41 -10.05 4.09 7.37
C GLU A 41 -11.09 4.65 6.39
N LYS A 42 -10.92 5.88 5.88
CA LYS A 42 -11.81 6.46 4.85
C LYS A 42 -11.87 5.60 3.59
N TRP A 43 -10.73 5.13 3.11
CA TRP A 43 -10.67 4.28 1.92
C TRP A 43 -11.26 2.88 2.15
N GLN A 44 -11.11 2.31 3.35
CA GLN A 44 -11.78 1.08 3.74
C GLN A 44 -13.30 1.23 3.66
N HIS A 45 -13.87 2.32 4.18
CA HIS A 45 -15.32 2.60 4.08
C HIS A 45 -15.78 2.76 2.62
N ASN A 46 -14.91 3.24 1.73
CA ASN A 46 -15.16 3.33 0.29
C ASN A 46 -14.92 2.01 -0.48
N GLY A 47 -14.74 0.90 0.26
CA GLY A 47 -14.61 -0.45 -0.29
C GLY A 47 -13.23 -0.78 -0.84
N ALA A 48 -12.19 0.00 -0.53
CA ALA A 48 -10.82 -0.38 -0.85
C ALA A 48 -10.32 -1.43 0.16
N ASN A 49 -9.69 -2.48 -0.34
CA ASN A 49 -8.97 -3.43 0.51
C ASN A 49 -7.58 -2.87 0.81
N ILE A 50 -7.49 -2.04 1.85
CA ILE A 50 -6.29 -1.31 2.25
C ILE A 50 -6.01 -1.52 3.74
N ILE A 51 -4.74 -1.67 4.10
CA ILE A 51 -4.29 -1.84 5.48
C ILE A 51 -3.17 -0.87 5.82
N TYR A 52 -3.20 -0.36 7.05
CA TYR A 52 -2.14 0.45 7.63
C TYR A 52 -1.20 -0.43 8.46
N ARG A 53 0.11 -0.25 8.28
CA ARG A 53 1.13 -0.89 9.10
C ARG A 53 2.19 0.12 9.48
N HIS A 54 2.47 0.17 10.78
CA HIS A 54 3.56 0.95 11.34
C HIS A 54 4.48 0.04 12.14
N ARG A 55 5.76 0.40 12.23
CA ARG A 55 6.76 -0.33 12.99
C ARG A 55 7.38 0.54 14.06
N VAL A 56 7.50 -0.04 15.25
CA VAL A 56 8.19 0.59 16.38
C VAL A 56 9.73 0.52 16.22
N LEU A 57 10.26 -0.47 15.49
CA LEU A 57 11.69 -0.69 15.29
C LEU A 57 12.06 -0.54 13.80
N ARG A 58 12.89 0.46 13.49
CA ARG A 58 13.33 0.82 12.12
C ARG A 58 14.55 0.01 11.64
N GLU A 59 14.58 -1.29 11.96
CA GLU A 59 15.67 -2.16 11.52
C GLU A 59 15.57 -2.48 10.03
N GLY A 60 16.65 -2.26 9.29
CA GLY A 60 16.74 -2.56 7.86
C GLY A 60 16.06 -1.55 6.93
N TYR A 61 15.56 -0.41 7.46
CA TYR A 61 14.94 0.67 6.69
C TYR A 61 13.87 0.15 5.71
N LYS A 62 13.90 0.58 4.43
CA LYS A 62 12.93 0.18 3.39
C LYS A 62 12.88 -1.33 3.18
N ALA A 63 14.04 -1.99 3.07
CA ALA A 63 14.10 -3.44 2.89
C ALA A 63 13.56 -4.18 4.12
N GLY A 64 13.88 -3.66 5.31
CA GLY A 64 13.31 -4.07 6.57
C GLY A 64 11.81 -3.99 6.53
N ASN A 65 11.24 -2.81 6.20
CA ASN A 65 9.80 -2.54 6.19
C ASN A 65 9.01 -3.45 5.23
N LEU A 66 9.57 -3.67 4.04
CA LEU A 66 9.01 -4.61 3.07
C LEU A 66 9.02 -6.05 3.62
N LYS A 67 10.10 -6.50 4.26
CA LYS A 67 10.22 -7.89 4.75
C LYS A 67 9.11 -8.30 5.72
N SER A 68 8.79 -7.51 6.75
CA SER A 68 7.71 -7.87 7.69
C SER A 68 6.30 -7.62 7.14
N ALA A 69 6.14 -6.75 6.13
CA ALA A 69 4.89 -6.71 5.37
C ALA A 69 4.68 -8.03 4.61
N MET A 70 5.72 -8.49 3.92
CA MET A 70 5.71 -9.75 3.15
C MET A 70 5.58 -11.01 4.02
N ASN A 71 6.00 -10.96 5.29
CA ASN A 71 5.86 -12.09 6.22
C ASN A 71 4.43 -12.29 6.75
N CYS A 72 3.47 -11.44 6.37
CA CYS A 72 2.09 -11.58 6.83
C CYS A 72 1.36 -12.66 6.02
N SER A 73 0.60 -13.51 6.71
CA SER A 73 -0.07 -14.66 6.09
C SER A 73 -1.01 -14.30 4.95
N TYR A 74 -1.72 -13.17 5.04
CA TYR A 74 -2.62 -12.69 4.00
C TYR A 74 -1.91 -12.31 2.69
N VAL A 75 -0.59 -12.09 2.70
CA VAL A 75 0.17 -11.81 1.47
C VAL A 75 0.29 -13.06 0.61
N ASN A 76 0.24 -14.25 1.21
CA ASN A 76 0.34 -15.53 0.50
C ASN A 76 -0.83 -15.79 -0.45
N ASP A 77 -1.94 -15.05 -0.31
CA ASP A 77 -3.11 -15.13 -1.19
C ASP A 77 -2.90 -14.35 -2.51
N TYR A 78 -1.78 -13.66 -2.66
CA TYR A 78 -1.46 -12.82 -3.82
C TYR A 78 -0.20 -13.31 -4.54
N GLU A 79 -0.26 -13.36 -5.87
CA GLU A 79 0.82 -13.88 -6.73
C GLU A 79 1.90 -12.82 -7.06
N PHE A 80 1.51 -11.54 -7.09
CA PHE A 80 2.37 -10.44 -7.52
C PHE A 80 2.38 -9.32 -6.48
N VAL A 81 3.51 -8.61 -6.42
CA VAL A 81 3.66 -7.43 -5.57
C VAL A 81 4.14 -6.25 -6.42
N ALA A 82 3.40 -5.15 -6.35
CA ALA A 82 3.83 -3.86 -6.86
C ALA A 82 4.29 -2.98 -5.68
N ILE A 83 5.44 -2.32 -5.84
CA ILE A 83 6.01 -1.45 -4.81
C ILE A 83 6.04 -0.03 -5.36
N PHE A 84 5.45 0.90 -4.62
CA PHE A 84 5.47 2.32 -4.93
C PHE A 84 6.13 3.09 -3.77
N ASP A 85 6.95 4.08 -4.11
CA ASP A 85 7.42 5.04 -3.13
C ASP A 85 6.28 5.97 -2.67
N ALA A 86 6.40 6.52 -1.46
CA ALA A 86 5.34 7.30 -0.82
C ALA A 86 4.98 8.60 -1.57
N ASP A 87 5.85 9.07 -2.45
CA ASP A 87 5.69 10.23 -3.33
C ASP A 87 5.33 9.85 -4.78
N PHE A 88 5.21 8.56 -5.09
CA PHE A 88 4.86 8.08 -6.42
C PHE A 88 3.35 7.91 -6.60
N GLN A 89 2.83 8.42 -7.71
CA GLN A 89 1.42 8.39 -8.07
C GLN A 89 1.25 7.59 -9.36
N PRO A 90 0.92 6.29 -9.29
CA PRO A 90 0.76 5.48 -10.49
C PRO A 90 -0.44 5.97 -11.31
N PHE A 91 -0.33 5.85 -12.63
CA PHE A 91 -1.50 6.02 -13.50
C PHE A 91 -2.54 4.93 -13.21
N PRO A 92 -3.86 5.22 -13.34
CA PRO A 92 -4.90 4.25 -13.04
C PRO A 92 -4.77 2.92 -13.80
N ASP A 93 -4.23 2.95 -15.02
CA ASP A 93 -4.07 1.79 -15.90
C ASP A 93 -2.77 1.01 -15.66
N PHE A 94 -1.95 1.38 -14.67
CA PHE A 94 -0.64 0.79 -14.40
C PHE A 94 -0.67 -0.75 -14.38
N LEU A 95 -1.55 -1.34 -13.55
CA LEU A 95 -1.64 -2.80 -13.43
C LEU A 95 -2.14 -3.46 -14.72
N LYS A 96 -3.10 -2.85 -15.42
CA LYS A 96 -3.58 -3.37 -16.72
C LYS A 96 -2.48 -3.41 -17.77
N ARG A 97 -1.54 -2.47 -17.71
CA ARG A 97 -0.40 -2.39 -18.64
C ARG A 97 0.76 -3.29 -18.24
N THR A 98 0.99 -3.54 -16.95
CA THR A 98 2.14 -4.33 -16.49
C THR A 98 1.84 -5.83 -16.38
N MET A 99 0.66 -6.21 -15.88
CA MET A 99 0.30 -7.61 -15.64
C MET A 99 0.34 -8.53 -16.88
N PRO A 100 0.03 -8.08 -18.12
CA PRO A 100 0.13 -8.93 -19.30
C PRO A 100 1.52 -9.49 -19.59
N TYR A 101 2.61 -8.88 -19.08
CA TYR A 101 3.98 -9.34 -19.30
C TYR A 101 4.41 -10.52 -18.41
N PHE A 102 3.61 -10.84 -17.37
CA PHE A 102 3.86 -11.97 -16.48
C PHE A 102 3.04 -13.22 -16.87
N LYS A 103 2.49 -13.21 -18.08
CA LYS A 103 1.78 -14.35 -18.68
C LYS A 103 2.66 -15.10 -19.68
#